data_AF-U3U5X4-F1
#
_entry.id   AF-U3U5X4-F1
#
_cell.length_a   1.000
_cell.length_b   1.000
_cell.length_c   1.000
_cell.angle_alpha   90.00
_cell.angle_beta   90.00
_cell.angle_gamma   90.00
#
_symmetry.space_group_name_H-M   'P 1'
#
loop_
_entity.id
_entity.type
_entity.pdbx_description
1 polymer ?
#
loop_
_entity_poly.entity_id
_entity_poly.type
_entity_poly.pdbx_seq_one_letter_code
_entity_poly.pdbx_strand_id
1 'polypeptide(L)'
;MYPELIIVHSNGLSSLSAASLLLKHFGDKDTLMYSHPKGYFTTFGFVGRFKDKIVPVVCVRHMSRFKPQEEYIKIAISQMHELVQAEMRSA
;
A
#
# COMPACT_ATOMS: atom_id res chain seq x y z
N MET A 1 16.99 6.49 9.34
CA MET A 1 15.66 7.14 9.26
C MET A 1 14.77 6.22 8.47
N TYR A 2 13.62 5.82 9.02
CA TYR A 2 12.63 5.03 8.26
C TYR A 2 11.70 5.98 7.51
N PRO A 3 11.20 5.60 6.32
CA PRO A 3 10.26 6.42 5.58
C PRO A 3 8.93 6.52 6.33
N GLU A 4 8.26 7.67 6.22
CA GLU A 4 6.91 7.88 6.77
C GLU A 4 5.82 7.25 5.89
N LEU A 5 6.14 7.02 4.61
CA LEU A 5 5.26 6.42 3.61
C LEU A 5 6.11 5.73 2.53
N ILE A 6 5.68 4.54 2.11
CA ILE A 6 6.29 3.84 0.97
C ILE A 6 5.29 3.84 -0.18
N ILE A 7 5.67 4.49 -1.29
CA ILE A 7 4.93 4.41 -2.56
C ILE A 7 5.58 3.39 -3.48
N VAL A 8 4.82 2.40 -3.92
CA VAL A 8 5.30 1.30 -4.75
C VAL A 8 4.66 1.38 -6.13
N HIS A 9 5.43 1.74 -7.16
CA HIS A 9 4.98 1.62 -8.54
C HIS A 9 5.11 0.17 -9.00
N SER A 10 4.01 -0.53 -9.23
CA SER A 10 4.03 -1.98 -9.49
C SER A 10 2.89 -2.48 -10.38
N ASN A 11 3.03 -3.69 -10.94
CA ASN A 11 2.04 -4.32 -11.84
C ASN A 11 0.85 -4.98 -11.11
N GLY A 12 0.85 -5.00 -9.77
CA GLY A 12 -0.18 -5.62 -8.93
C GLY A 12 0.35 -6.74 -8.04
N LEU A 13 -0.56 -7.47 -7.39
CA LEU A 13 -0.24 -8.54 -6.41
C LEU A 13 -0.24 -9.96 -6.99
N SER A 14 -0.78 -10.15 -8.20
CA SER A 14 -1.02 -11.49 -8.79
C SER A 14 0.23 -12.16 -9.38
N SER A 15 1.34 -11.44 -9.53
CA SER A 15 2.62 -11.95 -10.03
C SER A 15 3.78 -11.41 -9.20
N LEU A 16 4.99 -11.89 -9.48
CA LEU A 16 6.21 -11.39 -8.84
C LEU A 16 6.39 -9.90 -9.18
N SER A 17 6.35 -9.05 -8.16
CA SER A 17 6.40 -7.61 -8.28
C SER A 17 6.91 -6.98 -6.98
N ALA A 18 7.35 -5.72 -7.00
CA ALA A 18 7.77 -5.03 -5.78
C ALA A 18 6.66 -5.04 -4.72
N ALA A 19 5.42 -4.84 -5.16
CA ALA A 19 4.25 -4.85 -4.30
C ALA A 19 3.96 -6.22 -3.68
N SER A 20 4.04 -7.31 -4.46
CA SER A 20 3.77 -8.66 -3.94
C SER A 20 4.88 -9.15 -3.02
N LEU A 21 6.14 -8.76 -3.29
CA LEU A 21 7.27 -9.02 -2.38
C LEU A 21 7.13 -8.24 -1.07
N LEU A 22 6.79 -6.95 -1.13
CA LEU A 22 6.59 -6.15 0.07
C LEU A 22 5.45 -6.69 0.93
N LEU A 23 4.30 -7.01 0.34
CA LEU A 23 3.19 -7.61 1.06
C LEU A 23 3.56 -8.97 1.66
N LYS A 24 4.30 -9.81 0.92
CA LYS A 24 4.70 -11.15 1.37
C LYS A 24 5.65 -11.12 2.56
N HIS A 25 6.62 -10.21 2.55
CA HIS A 25 7.74 -10.22 3.50
C HIS A 25 7.58 -9.23 4.65
N PHE A 26 6.81 -8.15 4.44
CA PHE A 26 6.68 -7.06 5.40
C PHE A 26 5.24 -6.64 5.64
N GLY A 27 4.30 -6.99 4.77
CA GLY A 27 2.93 -6.50 4.87
C GLY A 27 2.06 -7.30 5.85
N ASP A 28 1.21 -6.59 6.59
CA ASP A 28 0.09 -7.18 7.30
C ASP A 28 -1.08 -7.41 6.34
N LYS A 29 -1.44 -8.68 6.13
CA LYS A 29 -2.50 -9.09 5.20
C LYS A 29 -3.89 -8.67 5.68
N ASP A 30 -4.10 -8.51 6.98
CA ASP A 30 -5.40 -8.13 7.55
C ASP A 30 -5.70 -6.64 7.31
N THR A 31 -4.65 -5.86 6.99
CA THR A 31 -4.76 -4.44 6.63
C THR A 31 -4.85 -4.21 5.12
N LEU A 32 -4.82 -5.28 4.31
CA LEU A 32 -4.82 -5.16 2.86
C LEU A 32 -6.14 -4.56 2.37
N MET A 33 -6.03 -3.39 1.72
CA MET A 33 -7.16 -2.69 1.16
C MET A 33 -7.00 -2.49 -0.35
N TYR A 34 -8.13 -2.28 -1.03
CA TYR A 34 -8.18 -1.93 -2.44
C TYR A 34 -9.00 -0.66 -2.58
N SER A 35 -8.40 0.40 -3.12
CA SER A 35 -9.07 1.69 -3.33
C SER A 35 -10.20 1.58 -4.35
N HIS A 36 -10.14 0.55 -5.21
CA HIS A 36 -11.16 0.20 -6.17
C HIS A 36 -11.19 -1.33 -6.37
N PRO A 37 -12.36 -1.98 -6.28
CA PRO A 37 -12.45 -3.44 -6.19
C PRO A 37 -11.99 -4.17 -7.46
N LYS A 38 -12.09 -3.57 -8.66
CA LYS A 38 -11.68 -4.19 -9.93
C LYS A 38 -11.24 -3.14 -10.95
N GLY A 39 -10.02 -3.21 -11.48
CA GLY A 39 -9.63 -2.38 -12.62
C GLY A 39 -8.14 -2.17 -12.84
N TYR A 40 -7.81 -1.56 -13.99
CA TYR A 40 -6.45 -1.14 -14.33
C TYR A 40 -5.93 0.02 -13.45
N PHE A 41 -6.83 0.74 -12.79
CA PHE A 41 -6.52 1.89 -11.92
C PHE A 41 -6.46 1.55 -10.43
N THR A 42 -6.57 0.26 -10.06
CA THR A 42 -6.58 -0.15 -8.66
C THR A 42 -5.28 0.26 -7.96
N THR A 43 -5.40 1.09 -6.94
CA THR A 43 -4.39 1.30 -5.91
C THR A 43 -4.72 0.37 -4.75
N PHE A 44 -3.71 -0.20 -4.12
CA PHE A 44 -3.91 -1.03 -2.93
C PHE A 44 -2.92 -0.61 -1.85
N GLY A 45 -3.33 -0.79 -0.61
CA GLY A 45 -2.57 -0.35 0.55
C GLY A 45 -2.49 -1.46 1.59
N PHE A 46 -1.41 -1.47 2.35
CA PHE A 46 -1.26 -2.31 3.53
C PHE A 46 -0.29 -1.65 4.52
N VAL A 47 -0.38 -2.05 5.79
CA VAL A 47 0.61 -1.69 6.80
C VAL A 47 1.84 -2.58 6.63
N GLY A 48 3.00 -1.96 6.43
CA GLY A 48 4.29 -2.64 6.41
C GLY A 48 4.94 -2.64 7.78
N ARG A 49 5.35 -3.81 8.28
CA ARG A 49 6.08 -4.00 9.53
C ARG A 49 7.56 -4.24 9.24
N PHE A 50 8.40 -3.28 9.64
CA PHE A 50 9.85 -3.27 9.46
C PHE A 50 10.53 -3.20 10.82
N LYS A 51 10.92 -4.37 11.37
CA LYS A 51 11.52 -4.49 12.71
C LYS A 51 10.64 -3.82 13.78
N ASP A 52 11.06 -2.66 14.26
CA ASP A 52 10.45 -1.85 15.31
C ASP A 52 9.56 -0.71 14.77
N LYS A 53 9.31 -0.67 13.46
CA LYS A 53 8.51 0.36 12.80
C LYS A 53 7.38 -0.21 11.98
N ILE A 54 6.25 0.49 12.04
CA ILE A 54 5.13 0.31 11.12
C ILE A 54 5.10 1.49 10.17
N VAL A 55 4.90 1.20 8.88
CA VAL A 55 4.95 2.19 7.80
C VAL A 55 3.80 1.92 6.84
N PRO A 56 3.01 2.94 6.45
CA PRO A 56 1.99 2.77 5.44
C PRO A 56 2.65 2.47 4.09
N VAL A 57 2.15 1.45 3.39
CA VAL A 57 2.60 1.07 2.05
C VAL A 57 1.45 1.24 1.08
N VAL A 58 1.63 2.07 0.05
CA VAL A 58 0.65 2.32 -0.99
C VAL A 58 1.22 1.92 -2.33
N CYS A 59 0.58 0.95 -2.97
CA CYS A 59 1.00 0.39 -4.23
C CYS A 59 0.16 0.98 -5.36
N VAL A 60 0.81 1.80 -6.18
CA VAL A 60 0.23 2.47 -7.33
C VAL A 60 0.45 1.59 -8.55
N ARG A 61 -0.65 1.14 -9.16
CA ARG A 61 -0.53 0.36 -10.38
C ARG A 61 0.01 1.23 -11.50
N HIS A 62 1.19 0.87 -12.01
CA HIS A 62 1.84 1.61 -13.09
C HIS A 62 2.15 0.67 -14.24
N MET A 63 1.41 0.85 -15.34
CA MET A 63 1.59 0.12 -16.59
C MET A 63 1.73 1.16 -17.70
N SER A 64 2.53 0.86 -18.72
CA SER A 64 2.92 1.81 -19.80
C SER A 64 1.77 2.51 -20.54
N ARG A 65 0.52 2.04 -20.41
CA ARG A 65 -0.67 2.63 -21.05
C ARG A 65 -1.71 3.17 -20.06
N PHE A 66 -1.49 3.01 -18.76
CA PHE A 66 -2.48 3.32 -17.73
C PHE A 66 -1.94 4.40 -16.81
N LYS A 67 -2.63 5.54 -16.77
CA LYS A 67 -2.36 6.59 -15.79
C LYS A 67 -3.06 6.21 -14.48
N PRO A 68 -2.35 6.21 -13.34
CA PRO A 68 -3.01 5.99 -12.06
C PRO A 68 -4.03 7.10 -11.79
N GLN A 69 -5.09 6.75 -11.07
CA GLN A 69 -6.14 7.70 -10.70
C GLN A 69 -5.79 8.34 -9.36
N GLU A 70 -5.57 9.65 -9.36
CA GLU A 70 -5.06 10.41 -8.22
C GLU A 70 -5.95 10.26 -6.97
N GLU A 71 -7.26 10.26 -7.15
CA GLU A 71 -8.22 10.12 -6.06
C GLU A 71 -8.05 8.79 -5.30
N TYR A 72 -7.79 7.71 -6.04
CA TYR A 72 -7.55 6.39 -5.46
C TYR A 72 -6.24 6.31 -4.68
N ILE A 73 -5.23 7.08 -5.10
CA ILE A 73 -3.98 7.21 -4.36
C ILE A 73 -4.22 7.98 -3.06
N LYS A 74 -4.93 9.11 -3.11
CA LYS A 74 -5.26 9.92 -1.93
C LYS A 74 -6.04 9.13 -0.89
N ILE A 75 -7.07 8.40 -1.31
CA ILE A 75 -7.88 7.54 -0.44
C ILE A 75 -6.99 6.48 0.23
N ALA A 76 -6.16 5.78 -0.54
CA ALA A 76 -5.27 4.76 0.01
C ALA A 76 -4.26 5.34 1.01
N ILE A 77 -3.68 6.52 0.73
CA ILE A 77 -2.76 7.19 1.65
C ILE A 77 -3.47 7.58 2.95
N SER A 78 -4.65 8.19 2.89
CA SER A 78 -5.41 8.59 4.09
C SER A 78 -5.71 7.38 4.96
N GLN A 79 -6.26 6.32 4.36
CA GLN A 79 -6.64 5.11 5.09
C GLN A 79 -5.44 4.40 5.73
N MET A 80 -4.30 4.30 5.02
CA MET A 80 -3.11 3.66 5.60
C MET A 80 -2.49 4.50 6.71
N HIS A 81 -2.52 5.83 6.60
CA HIS A 81 -2.12 6.70 7.72
C HIS A 81 -3.05 6.51 8.92
N GLU A 82 -4.37 6.50 8.71
CA GLU A 82 -5.34 6.29 9.80
C GLU A 82 -5.12 4.96 10.52
N LEU A 83 -4.90 3.86 9.77
CA LEU A 83 -4.61 2.54 10.37
C LEU A 83 -3.32 2.55 11.18
N VAL A 84 -2.24 3.09 10.63
CA VAL A 84 -0.95 3.17 11.34
C VAL A 84 -1.08 4.01 12.61
N GLN A 85 -1.76 5.15 12.55
CA GLN A 85 -1.98 6.01 13.71
C GLN A 85 -2.87 5.35 14.76
N ALA A 86 -3.88 4.57 14.35
CA ALA A 86 -4.71 3.81 15.28
C ALA A 86 -3.88 2.73 16.01
N GLU A 87 -3.05 1.97 15.28
CA GLU A 87 -2.18 0.94 15.87
C GLU A 87 -1.16 1.54 16.85
N MET A 88 -0.56 2.69 16.51
CA MET A 88 0.36 3.41 17.41
C MET A 88 -0.29 3.92 18.70
N ARG A 89 -1.60 4.20 18.70
CA ARG A 89 -2.33 4.63 19.91
C ARG A 89 -2.73 3.46 20.81
N SER A 90 -2.73 2.24 20.27
CA SER A 90 -3.10 1.01 20.98
C SER A 90 -1.90 0.25 21.56
N ALA A 91 -0.67 0.68 21.24
CA ALA A 91 0.60 0.13 21.73
C ALA A 91 1.15 0.94 22.91
#